data_AF-A0A2M8PTH3-F1
#
_entry.id   AF-A0A2M8PTH3-F1
#
_cell.length_a   1.000
_cell.length_b   1.000
_cell.length_c   1.000
_cell.angle_alpha   90.00
_cell.angle_beta   90.00
_cell.angle_gamma   90.00
#
_symmetry.space_group_name_H-M   'P 1'
#
loop_
_entity.id
_entity.type
_entity.pdbx_description
1 polymer ?
#
loop_
_entity_poly.entity_id
_entity_poly.type
_entity_poly.pdbx_seq_one_letter_code
_entity_poly.pdbx_strand_id
1 'polypeptide(L)' 'MHSSVLQVAWQRWKIISELVGDLHARAITLLFYFTVLVPFGVGARLLGDPIDLKTTNGWLQRTPVSSSLEDAQRQS' A
#
# COMPACT_ATOMS: atom_id res chain seq x y z
N MET A 1 18.86 -48.48 -8.86
CA MET A 1 19.77 -47.37 -8.49
C MET A 1 19.42 -46.05 -9.20
N HIS A 2 18.13 -45.70 -9.39
CA HIS A 2 17.73 -44.52 -10.20
C HIS A 2 16.91 -43.44 -9.44
N SER A 3 16.48 -43.71 -8.21
CA SER A 3 15.63 -42.81 -7.43
C SER A 3 16.37 -41.69 -6.69
N SER A 4 17.67 -41.86 -6.38
CA SER A 4 18.44 -40.89 -5.60
C SER A 4 18.79 -39.62 -6.38
N VAL A 5 19.14 -39.75 -7.67
CA VAL A 5 19.50 -38.60 -8.51
C VAL A 5 18.29 -37.68 -8.73
N LEU A 6 17.11 -38.26 -8.97
CA LEU A 6 15.86 -37.51 -9.11
C LEU A 6 15.48 -36.80 -7.80
N GLN A 7 15.67 -37.43 -6.65
CA GLN A 7 15.41 -36.80 -5.36
C GLN A 7 16.34 -35.61 -5.08
N VAL A 8 17.63 -35.75 -5.39
CA VAL A 8 18.61 -34.65 -5.22
C VAL A 8 18.31 -33.51 -6.20
N ALA A 9 17.99 -33.83 -7.46
CA ALA A 9 17.60 -32.82 -8.45
C ALA A 9 16.32 -32.08 -8.01
N TRP A 10 15.33 -32.81 -7.49
CA TRP A 10 14.08 -32.24 -6.98
C TRP A 10 14.29 -31.35 -5.75
N GLN A 11 15.14 -31.76 -4.81
CA GLN A 11 15.49 -30.95 -3.65
C GLN A 11 16.18 -29.64 -4.06
N ARG A 12 17.12 -29.70 -5.02
CA ARG A 12 17.78 -28.50 -5.54
C ARG A 12 16.83 -27.60 -6.32
N TRP A 13 15.95 -28.19 -7.12
CA TRP A 13 14.94 -27.46 -7.87
C TRP A 13 14.02 -26.64 -6.95
N LYS A 14 13.58 -27.22 -5.82
CA LYS A 14 12.75 -26.51 -4.83
C LYS A 14 13.41 -25.23 -4.33
N ILE A 15 14.67 -25.31 -3.93
CA ILE A 15 15.44 -24.15 -3.42
C ILE A 15 15.52 -23.05 -4.49
N ILE A 16 15.77 -23.42 -5.74
CA ILE A 16 15.85 -22.46 -6.85
C ILE A 16 14.47 -21.83 -7.10
N SER A 17 13.41 -22.65 -7.10
CA SER A 17 12.05 -22.17 -7.36
C SER A 17 11.52 -21.22 -6.27
N GLU A 18 11.92 -21.41 -5.02
CA GLU A 18 11.55 -20.49 -3.92
C GLU A 18 12.21 -19.12 -4.11
N LEU A 19 13.51 -19.09 -4.43
CA LEU A 19 14.22 -17.83 -4.68
C LEU A 19 13.68 -17.09 -5.91
N VAL A 20 13.48 -17.83 -7.02
CA VAL A 20 12.96 -17.26 -8.26
C VAL A 20 11.51 -16.81 -8.09
N GLY A 21 10.73 -17.53 -7.27
CA GLY A 21 9.36 -17.20 -6.93
C GLY A 21 9.25 -15.88 -6.16
N ASP A 22 10.07 -15.68 -5.12
CA ASP A 22 10.09 -14.42 -4.35
C ASP A 22 10.49 -13.24 -5.25
N LEU A 23 11.52 -13.40 -6.09
CA LEU A 23 11.95 -12.36 -7.02
C LEU A 23 10.82 -12.00 -8.01
N HIS A 24 10.15 -12.99 -8.59
CA HIS A 24 9.01 -12.74 -9.49
C HIS A 24 7.85 -12.07 -8.77
N ALA A 25 7.49 -12.54 -7.58
CA ALA A 25 6.42 -11.95 -6.78
C ALA A 25 6.70 -10.48 -6.48
N ARG A 26 7.94 -10.15 -6.07
CA ARG A 26 8.37 -8.77 -5.83
C ARG A 26 8.37 -7.94 -7.11
N ALA A 27 8.89 -8.48 -8.22
CA ALA A 27 8.92 -7.78 -9.50
C ALA A 27 7.51 -7.44 -9.99
N ILE A 28 6.59 -8.39 -9.95
CA ILE A 28 5.17 -8.20 -10.31
C ILE A 28 4.51 -7.19 -9.37
N THR A 29 4.75 -7.29 -8.07
CA THR A 29 4.22 -6.34 -7.08
C THR A 29 4.72 -4.94 -7.36
N LEU A 30 6.02 -4.77 -7.59
CA LEU A 30 6.64 -3.48 -7.89
C LEU A 30 6.03 -2.88 -9.16
N LEU A 31 5.95 -3.68 -10.24
CA LEU A 31 5.33 -3.28 -11.50
C LEU A 31 3.89 -2.82 -11.26
N PHE A 32 3.06 -3.62 -10.59
CA PHE A 32 1.67 -3.26 -10.28
C PHE A 32 1.56 -1.94 -9.51
N TYR A 33 2.40 -1.74 -8.49
CA TYR A 33 2.40 -0.49 -7.73
C TYR A 33 2.74 0.71 -8.61
N PHE A 34 3.75 0.61 -9.48
CA PHE A 34 4.17 1.74 -10.32
C PHE A 34 3.31 1.95 -11.55
N THR A 35 2.71 0.91 -12.14
CA THR A 35 1.93 1.03 -13.38
C THR A 35 0.44 1.14 -13.14
N VAL A 36 -0.07 0.72 -11.98
CA VAL A 36 -1.50 0.79 -11.65
C VAL A 36 -1.72 1.76 -10.49
N LEU A 37 -1.12 1.49 -9.34
CA LEU A 37 -1.46 2.21 -8.11
C LEU A 37 -1.00 3.68 -8.13
N VAL A 38 0.24 3.94 -8.55
CA VAL A 38 0.80 5.29 -8.69
C VAL A 38 0.00 6.14 -9.67
N PRO A 39 -0.21 5.74 -10.95
CA PRO A 39 -0.97 6.56 -11.88
C PRO A 39 -2.43 6.73 -11.44
N PHE A 40 -3.04 5.73 -10.80
CA PHE A 40 -4.36 5.89 -10.19
C PHE A 40 -4.37 6.95 -9.09
N GLY A 41 -3.44 6.89 -8.13
CA GLY A 41 -3.35 7.85 -7.03
C GLY A 41 -3.02 9.27 -7.51
N VAL A 42 -2.12 9.40 -8.48
CA VAL A 42 -1.81 10.67 -9.15
C VAL A 42 -3.05 11.19 -9.87
N GLY A 43 -3.75 10.35 -10.63
CA GLY A 43 -4.99 10.72 -11.31
C GLY A 43 -6.06 11.18 -10.33
N ALA A 44 -6.31 10.43 -9.26
CA ALA A 44 -7.27 10.79 -8.22
C ALA A 44 -6.92 12.12 -7.53
N ARG A 45 -5.64 12.37 -7.28
CA ARG A 45 -5.16 13.62 -6.69
C ARG A 45 -5.28 14.82 -7.62
N LEU A 46 -4.94 14.65 -8.90
CA LEU A 46 -4.92 15.76 -9.87
C LEU A 46 -6.33 16.10 -10.38
N LEU A 47 -7.16 15.06 -10.61
CA LEU A 47 -8.50 15.20 -11.19
C LEU A 47 -9.58 15.42 -10.12
N GLY A 48 -9.41 14.88 -8.92
CA GLY A 48 -10.30 15.14 -7.79
C GLY A 48 -9.90 16.37 -6.97
N ASP A 49 -10.74 16.73 -5.99
CA ASP A 49 -10.33 17.56 -4.85
C ASP A 49 -10.43 16.78 -3.53
N PRO A 50 -9.60 15.74 -3.33
CA PRO A 50 -9.77 14.79 -2.22
C PRO A 50 -9.40 15.37 -0.85
N ILE A 51 -8.81 16.57 -0.77
CA ILE A 51 -8.35 17.20 0.48
C ILE A 51 -8.75 18.69 0.55
N ASP A 52 -9.68 19.15 -0.31
CA ASP A 52 -10.13 20.55 -0.37
C ASP A 52 -8.94 21.53 -0.59
N LEU A 53 -7.92 21.07 -1.32
CA LEU A 53 -6.67 21.80 -1.58
C LEU A 53 -6.89 22.97 -2.53
N LYS A 54 -8.00 22.99 -3.27
CA LYS A 54 -8.34 24.08 -4.18
C LYS A 54 -9.10 25.21 -3.48
N THR A 55 -9.73 24.94 -2.34
CA THR A 55 -10.69 25.86 -1.69
C THR A 55 -10.05 26.80 -0.66
N THR A 56 -9.00 26.39 0.06
CA THR A 56 -8.45 27.22 1.15
C THR A 56 -6.92 27.34 1.11
N ASN A 57 -6.42 28.46 0.60
CA ASN A 57 -5.08 28.94 0.94
C ASN A 57 -5.17 29.69 2.28
N GLY A 58 -4.96 29.00 3.42
CA GLY A 58 -5.01 29.64 4.73
C GLY A 58 -5.24 28.69 5.91
N TRP A 59 -5.23 29.23 7.13
CA TRP A 59 -5.61 28.49 8.33
C TRP A 59 -7.06 28.01 8.21
N LEU A 60 -7.26 26.70 8.31
CA LEU A 60 -8.60 26.11 8.32
C LEU A 60 -9.35 26.57 9.57
N GLN A 61 -10.38 27.39 9.40
CA GLN A 61 -11.29 27.78 10.49
C GLN A 61 -12.03 26.53 10.98
N ARG A 62 -11.58 25.97 12.11
CA ARG A 62 -12.31 24.91 12.80
C ARG A 62 -13.39 25.55 13.65
N THR A 63 -14.61 25.04 13.56
CA THR A 63 -15.69 25.44 14.48
C THR A 63 -15.22 25.18 15.92
N PRO A 64 -15.24 26.19 16.80
CA PRO A 64 -14.81 26.01 18.18
C PRO A 64 -15.74 24.99 18.86
N VAL A 65 -15.15 23.99 19.50
CA VAL A 65 -15.91 23.13 20.42
C VAL A 65 -16.31 24.00 21.61
N SER A 66 -17.59 23.96 21.98
CA SER A 66 -18.12 24.68 23.13
C SER A 66 -17.32 24.34 24.39
N SER A 67 -16.94 25.36 25.16
CA SER A 67 -16.19 25.22 26.41
C SER A 67 -17.08 24.76 27.58
N SER A 68 -18.19 24.08 27.29
CA SER A 68 -19.09 23.56 28.32
C SER A 68 -18.47 22.30 28.94
N LEU A 69 -18.66 22.12 30.24
CA LEU A 69 -18.22 20.90 30.93
C LEU A 69 -18.89 19.65 30.35
N GLU A 70 -20.11 19.81 29.83
CA GLU A 70 -20.92 18.76 29.21
C GLU A 70 -20.32 18.28 27.89
N ASP A 71 -19.75 19.18 27.09
CA ASP A 71 -19.07 18.84 25.84
C ASP A 71 -17.68 18.26 26.06
N ALA A 72 -16.99 18.68 27.12
CA ALA A 72 -15.71 18.08 27.54
C ALA A 72 -15.86 16.60 27.94
N GLN A 73 -16.98 16.23 28.57
CA GLN A 73 -17.26 14.84 28.95
C GLN A 73 -17.54 13.93 27.74
N ARG A 74 -17.94 14.48 26.59
CA ARG A 74 -18.19 13.73 25.35
C ARG A 74 -16.93 13.45 24.52
N GLN A 75 -15.78 13.99 24.92
CA GLN A 75 -14.50 13.86 24.22
C GLN A 75 -13.55 12.81 24.84
N SER A 76 -13.94 12.14 25.94
CA SER A 76 -13.22 11.01 26.54
C SER A 76 -13.83 9.67 26.16
#